data_AF-A0A667XG47-F1
#
_entry.id   AF-A0A667XG47-F1
#
_cell.length_a   1.000
_cell.length_b   1.000
_cell.length_c   1.000
_cell.angle_alpha   90.00
_cell.angle_beta   90.00
_cell.angle_gamma   90.00
#
_symmetry.space_group_name_H-M   'P 1'
#
loop_
_entity.id
_entity.type
_entity.pdbx_description
1 polymer ?
#
loop_
_entity_poly.entity_id
_entity_poly.type
_entity_poly.pdbx_seq_one_letter_code
_entity_poly.pdbx_strand_id
1 'polypeptide(L)' 'LTPKGTARSDDPPERFVPECTADGRYNPVQCHVATGYCWCVRADTGRPLPGTSAR' A
#
# COMPACT_ATOMS: atom_id res chain seq x y z
N LEU A 1 -10.53 -18.38 -1.21
CA LEU A 1 -10.03 -17.51 -2.29
C LEU A 1 -10.59 -16.13 -2.00
N THR A 2 -9.75 -15.23 -1.48
CA THR A 2 -10.18 -13.97 -0.85
C THR A 2 -11.14 -13.22 -1.77
N PRO A 3 -12.38 -12.93 -1.36
CA PRO A 3 -13.26 -12.09 -2.15
C PRO A 3 -12.60 -10.72 -2.22
N LYS A 4 -12.14 -10.32 -3.40
CA LYS A 4 -11.81 -8.93 -3.71
C LYS A 4 -13.10 -8.16 -3.41
N GLY A 5 -13.13 -7.56 -2.22
CA GLY A 5 -14.26 -6.79 -1.73
C GLY A 5 -14.69 -5.85 -2.83
N THR A 6 -15.92 -6.06 -3.31
CA THR A 6 -16.61 -5.22 -4.28
C THR A 6 -16.40 -3.76 -3.89
N ALA A 7 -15.72 -3.03 -4.77
CA ALA A 7 -15.62 -1.59 -4.73
C ALA A 7 -17.04 -1.02 -4.65
N ARG A 8 -17.47 -0.65 -3.43
CA ARG A 8 -18.57 0.28 -3.24
C ARG A 8 -18.00 1.63 -3.62
N SER A 9 -18.60 2.28 -4.61
CA SER A 9 -18.18 3.54 -5.23
C SER A 9 -18.29 4.77 -4.30
N ASP A 10 -17.97 4.59 -3.01
CA ASP A 10 -18.04 5.57 -1.93
C ASP A 10 -16.91 5.32 -0.92
N ASP A 11 -15.71 4.96 -1.40
CA ASP A 11 -14.48 5.06 -0.62
C ASP A 11 -13.71 6.25 -1.21
N PRO A 12 -13.34 7.27 -0.41
CA PRO A 12 -12.61 8.40 -0.94
C PRO A 12 -11.32 7.85 -1.57
N PRO A 13 -11.01 8.16 -2.85
CA PRO A 13 -9.82 7.70 -3.55
C PRO A 13 -8.51 8.18 -2.91
N GLU A 14 -8.57 8.80 -1.73
CA GLU A 14 -7.48 9.40 -0.99
C GLU A 14 -6.96 8.49 0.13
N ARG A 15 -7.65 7.41 0.49
CA ARG A 15 -7.20 6.56 1.61
C ARG A 15 -6.22 5.50 1.12
N PHE A 16 -4.94 5.72 1.41
CA PHE A 16 -3.90 4.71 1.19
C PHE A 16 -4.11 3.49 2.09
N VAL A 17 -4.24 2.31 1.48
CA VAL A 17 -4.26 1.01 2.16
C VAL A 17 -2.91 0.32 1.93
N PRO A 18 -2.15 -0.02 2.98
CA PRO A 18 -0.86 -0.68 2.83
C PRO A 18 -1.01 -2.11 2.34
N GLU A 19 -0.11 -2.55 1.45
CA GLU A 19 0.07 -3.95 1.13
C GLU A 19 0.85 -4.69 2.24
N CYS A 20 0.42 -5.92 2.50
CA CYS A 20 1.04 -6.81 3.48
C CYS A 20 1.35 -8.18 2.84
N THR A 21 2.44 -8.78 3.31
CA THR A 21 2.84 -10.15 3.00
C THR A 21 1.94 -11.18 3.71
N ALA A 22 2.01 -12.44 3.29
CA ALA A 22 1.24 -13.54 3.90
C ALA A 22 1.58 -13.74 5.39
N ASP A 23 2.80 -13.40 5.81
CA ASP A 23 3.25 -13.43 7.20
C ASP A 23 2.70 -12.27 8.05
N GLY A 24 1.91 -11.38 7.47
CA GLY A 24 1.33 -10.20 8.14
C GLY A 24 2.28 -9.02 8.28
N ARG A 25 3.50 -9.08 7.74
CA ARG A 25 4.43 -7.95 7.65
C ARG A 25 4.09 -7.03 6.48
N TYR A 26 4.50 -5.77 6.55
CA TYR A 26 4.34 -4.83 5.42
C TYR A 26 5.14 -5.31 4.20
N ASN A 27 4.54 -5.18 3.01
CA ASN A 27 5.27 -5.41 1.76
C ASN A 27 6.36 -4.34 1.65
N PRO A 28 7.64 -4.70 1.40
CA PRO A 28 8.74 -3.72 1.32
C PRO A 28 8.53 -2.64 0.26
N VAL A 29 7.65 -2.85 -0.73
CA VAL A 29 7.25 -1.85 -1.72
C VAL A 29 5.77 -1.58 -1.55
N GLN A 30 5.41 -0.30 -1.38
CA GLN A 30 4.04 0.16 -1.26
C GLN A 30 3.71 1.08 -2.42
N CYS A 31 2.59 0.84 -3.09
CA CYS A 31 2.13 1.67 -4.21
C CYS A 31 0.76 2.26 -3.91
N HIS A 32 0.67 3.59 -3.95
CA HIS A 32 -0.58 4.30 -3.91
C HIS A 32 -1.12 4.47 -5.31
N VAL A 33 -1.93 3.50 -5.74
CA VAL A 33 -2.50 3.44 -7.10
C VAL A 33 -3.30 4.68 -7.48
N ALA A 34 -3.89 5.38 -6.51
CA ALA A 34 -4.65 6.61 -6.76
C ALA A 34 -3.77 7.80 -7.15
N THR A 35 -2.57 7.93 -6.57
CA THR A 35 -1.61 8.99 -6.94
C THR A 35 -0.56 8.53 -7.96
N GLY A 36 -0.43 7.21 -8.15
CA GLY A 36 0.60 6.59 -8.98
C GLY A 36 1.99 6.61 -8.35
N TYR A 37 2.10 6.85 -7.03
CA TYR A 37 3.40 6.84 -6.35
C TYR A 37 3.68 5.49 -5.72
N CYS A 38 4.92 5.01 -5.83
CA CYS A 38 5.43 3.86 -5.12
C CYS A 38 6.61 4.26 -4.23
N TRP A 39 6.77 3.63 -3.07
CA TRP A 39 7.91 3.86 -2.19
C TRP A 39 8.28 2.59 -1.43
N CYS A 40 9.54 2.52 -0.97
CA CYS A 40 9.97 1.40 -0.14
C CYS A 40 9.62 1.69 1.33
N VAL A 41 9.24 0.64 2.07
CA VAL A 41 8.97 0.71 3.52
C VAL A 41 9.75 -0.34 4.31
N ARG A 42 9.88 -0.12 5.61
CA ARG A 42 10.39 -1.11 6.57
C ARG A 42 9.33 -2.18 6.82
N ALA A 43 9.64 -3.45 6.58
CA ALA A 43 8.69 -4.56 6.75
C ALA A 43 8.05 -4.65 8.15
N ASP A 44 8.79 -4.27 9.19
CA ASP A 44 8.33 -4.37 10.59
C ASP A 44 7.47 -3.20 11.05
N THR A 45 7.62 -2.01 10.44
CA THR A 45 6.98 -0.77 10.94
C THR A 45 6.12 -0.07 9.91
N GLY A 46 6.20 -0.46 8.63
CA GLY A 46 5.52 0.22 7.53
C GLY A 46 6.05 1.63 7.22
N ARG A 47 7.11 2.07 7.91
CA ARG A 47 7.67 3.42 7.72
C ARG A 47 8.38 3.53 6.37
N PRO A 48 8.12 4.60 5.59
CA PRO A 48 8.78 4.84 4.33
C PRO A 48 10.28 5.08 4.52
N LEU A 49 11.07 4.57 3.58
CA LEU A 49 12.50 4.82 3.47
C LEU A 49 12.72 6.16 2.75
N PRO A 50 13.56 7.06 3.30
CA PRO A 50 13.81 8.35 2.68
C PRO A 50 14.43 8.18 1.29
N GLY A 51 13.97 8.96 0.31
CA GLY A 51 14.50 8.96 -1.06
C GLY A 51 14.06 7.77 -1.93
N THR A 52 13.08 6.97 -1.49
CA THR A 52 12.62 5.79 -2.25
C THR A 52 11.29 6.00 -2.98
N SER A 53 10.66 7.16 -2.83
CA SER A 53 9.42 7.50 -3.52
C SER A 53 9.66 7.78 -5.00
N ALA A 54 9.01 7.02 -5.87
CA ALA A 54 8.99 7.14 -7.32
C ALA A 54 7.55 7.21 -7.85
N ARG A 55 7.39 7.67 -9.09
CA ARG A 55 6.11 7.74 -9.81
C ARG A 55 6.22 6.95 -11.11
#